data_AF-A0A940BV88-F1
#
_entry.id   AF-A0A940BV88-F1
#
_cell.length_a   1.000
_cell.length_b   1.000
_cell.length_c   1.000
_cell.angle_alpha   90.00
_cell.angle_beta   90.00
_cell.angle_gamma   90.00
#
_symmetry.space_group_name_H-M   'P 1'
#
loop_
_entity.id
_entity.type
_entity.pdbx_description
1 polymer ?
#
loop_
_entity_poly.entity_id
_entity_poly.type
_entity_poly.pdbx_seq_one_letter_code
_entity_poly.pdbx_strand_id
1 'polypeptide(L)'
;MRYLDIKIRGKSFLLYEDGVYLGFLFPSQIKDIVSEKDFSPETGLKVSDEEVEALKDKIIDGTFEKGVSYLAETERCGEDLRLKLLQKRYPEYAISEAIDKLYEFNYLNDERFMESFIRSYMNQKSRSLIMRELSMRHISLQDFDEVYDRISEEEDVDEDKAIEKLLKRFEGQDMSDERVRRRAAALLVRHGFSFDRINNHLT
;
A
#
# COMPACT_ATOMS: atom_id res chain seq x y z
N MET A 1 -35.87 7.65 -5.06
CA MET A 1 -35.83 7.54 -6.55
C MET A 1 -34.71 8.44 -7.03
N ARG A 2 -33.66 7.81 -7.55
CA ARG A 2 -32.39 8.41 -7.92
C ARG A 2 -32.10 8.12 -9.39
N TYR A 3 -31.18 8.88 -9.98
CA TYR A 3 -30.78 8.74 -11.36
C TYR A 3 -29.32 8.31 -11.44
N LEU A 4 -29.10 7.17 -12.09
CA LEU A 4 -27.78 6.63 -12.34
C LEU A 4 -27.38 6.83 -13.80
N ASP A 5 -26.26 7.52 -14.01
CA ASP A 5 -25.59 7.55 -15.30
C ASP A 5 -24.60 6.39 -15.39
N ILE A 6 -24.65 5.65 -16.49
CA ILE A 6 -23.75 4.53 -16.76
C ILE A 6 -22.87 4.87 -17.96
N LYS A 7 -21.56 4.84 -17.76
CA LYS A 7 -20.57 4.99 -18.84
C LYS A 7 -19.82 3.70 -19.06
N ILE A 8 -19.76 3.24 -20.30
CA ILE A 8 -19.03 2.01 -20.65
C ILE A 8 -17.55 2.32 -20.81
N ARG A 9 -16.69 1.56 -20.12
CA ARG A 9 -15.24 1.61 -20.29
C ARG A 9 -14.69 0.19 -20.42
N GLY A 10 -14.38 -0.22 -21.64
CA GLY A 10 -13.96 -1.59 -21.92
C GLY A 10 -15.07 -2.58 -21.54
N LYS A 11 -14.78 -3.49 -20.60
CA LYS A 11 -15.76 -4.47 -20.09
C LYS A 11 -16.49 -4.02 -18.81
N SER A 12 -16.11 -2.88 -18.22
CA SER A 12 -16.70 -2.37 -16.98
C SER A 12 -17.66 -1.22 -17.24
N PHE A 13 -18.69 -1.12 -16.41
CA PHE A 13 -19.64 -0.02 -16.34
C PHE A 13 -19.24 0.90 -15.20
N LEU A 14 -19.03 2.19 -15.52
CA LEU A 14 -18.76 3.24 -14.54
C LEU A 14 -20.10 3.85 -14.13
N LEU A 15 -20.37 3.87 -12.84
CA LEU A 15 -21.64 4.30 -12.26
C LEU A 15 -21.49 5.70 -11.66
N TYR A 16 -22.45 6.57 -11.95
CA TYR A 16 -22.50 7.92 -11.40
C TYR A 16 -23.90 8.23 -10.88
N GLU A 17 -23.99 8.82 -9.69
CA GLU A 17 -25.22 9.32 -9.10
C GLU A 17 -25.16 10.85 -9.08
N ASP A 18 -26.09 11.52 -9.77
CA ASP A 18 -26.12 12.98 -9.87
C ASP A 18 -24.76 13.59 -10.27
N GLY A 19 -24.05 12.91 -11.17
CA GLY A 19 -22.71 13.28 -11.64
C GLY A 19 -21.54 12.89 -10.70
N VAL A 20 -21.82 12.38 -9.50
CA VAL A 20 -20.81 11.89 -8.56
C VAL A 20 -20.44 10.44 -8.89
N TYR A 21 -19.15 10.17 -9.03
CA TYR A 21 -18.66 8.82 -9.34
C TYR A 21 -18.87 7.88 -8.16
N LEU A 22 -19.73 6.87 -8.35
CA LEU A 22 -19.97 5.83 -7.35
C LEU A 22 -18.95 4.70 -7.41
N GLY A 23 -18.38 4.41 -8.58
CA GLY A 23 -17.47 3.28 -8.76
C GLY A 23 -17.68 2.58 -10.10
N PHE A 24 -17.20 1.35 -10.19
CA PHE A 24 -17.38 0.53 -11.38
C PHE A 24 -17.78 -0.89 -11.04
N LEU A 25 -18.56 -1.51 -11.91
CA LEU A 25 -18.97 -2.90 -11.82
C LEU A 25 -18.92 -3.54 -13.21
N PHE A 26 -18.86 -4.86 -13.26
CA PHE A 26 -19.04 -5.61 -14.52
C PHE A 26 -20.53 -5.85 -14.79
N PRO A 27 -20.95 -6.03 -16.06
CA PRO A 27 -22.35 -6.30 -16.40
C PRO A 27 -22.96 -7.44 -15.60
N SER A 28 -22.18 -8.50 -15.34
CA SER A 28 -22.61 -9.65 -14.53
C SER A 28 -22.94 -9.31 -13.07
N GLN A 29 -22.40 -8.22 -12.53
CA GLN A 29 -22.64 -7.77 -11.15
C GLN A 29 -23.83 -6.79 -11.05
N ILE A 30 -24.22 -6.16 -12.16
CA ILE A 30 -25.29 -5.15 -12.20
C ILE A 30 -26.64 -5.79 -12.54
N LYS A 31 -26.66 -6.77 -13.44
CA LYS A 31 -27.89 -7.40 -13.98
C LYS A 31 -28.85 -7.96 -12.92
N ASP A 32 -28.32 -8.31 -11.75
CA ASP A 32 -29.10 -8.90 -10.65
C ASP A 32 -29.66 -7.81 -9.70
N ILE A 33 -29.22 -6.56 -9.87
CA ILE A 33 -29.64 -5.41 -9.06
C ILE A 33 -30.54 -4.49 -9.87
N VAL A 34 -30.14 -4.15 -11.11
CA VAL A 34 -30.91 -3.21 -11.94
C VAL A 34 -31.25 -3.84 -13.29
N SER A 35 -32.50 -3.63 -13.70
CA SER A 35 -33.00 -4.03 -15.02
C SER A 35 -32.43 -3.13 -16.11
N GLU A 36 -31.71 -3.72 -17.07
CA GLU A 36 -31.16 -3.00 -18.23
C GLU A 36 -32.24 -2.39 -19.15
N LYS A 37 -33.50 -2.85 -19.02
CA LYS A 37 -34.62 -2.36 -19.85
C LYS A 37 -35.03 -0.92 -19.52
N ASP A 38 -34.58 -0.40 -18.39
CA ASP A 38 -34.94 0.93 -17.90
C ASP A 38 -33.88 1.99 -18.25
N PHE A 39 -32.88 1.63 -19.05
CA PHE A 39 -31.84 2.54 -19.51
C PHE A 39 -32.35 3.49 -20.60
N SER A 40 -32.41 4.78 -20.27
CA SER A 40 -32.65 5.87 -21.23
C SER A 40 -31.39 6.74 -21.34
N PRO A 41 -30.79 6.89 -22.54
CA PRO A 41 -29.61 7.75 -22.74
C PRO A 41 -29.83 9.22 -22.36
N GLU A 42 -31.08 9.69 -22.37
CA GLU A 42 -31.43 11.10 -22.13
C GLU A 42 -31.68 11.41 -20.64
N THR A 43 -32.07 10.41 -19.84
CA THR A 43 -32.51 10.62 -18.45
C THR A 43 -31.75 9.77 -17.43
N GLY A 44 -30.82 8.93 -17.86
CA GLY A 44 -30.16 7.95 -17.00
C GLY A 44 -31.10 6.78 -16.62
N LEU A 45 -30.57 5.88 -15.80
CA LEU A 45 -31.29 4.73 -15.25
C LEU A 45 -31.97 5.15 -13.95
N LYS A 46 -33.30 5.10 -13.93
CA LYS A 46 -34.08 5.43 -12.73
C LYS A 46 -34.03 4.25 -11.76
N VAL A 47 -33.50 4.48 -10.57
CA VAL A 47 -33.31 3.45 -9.55
C VAL A 47 -33.92 3.84 -8.21
N SER A 48 -34.29 2.84 -7.43
CA SER A 48 -34.70 3.02 -6.04
C SER A 48 -33.48 3.32 -5.16
N ASP A 49 -33.72 3.80 -3.94
CA ASP A 49 -32.63 4.10 -3.02
C ASP A 49 -31.98 2.79 -2.55
N GLU A 50 -32.77 1.71 -2.41
CA GLU A 50 -32.29 0.36 -2.10
C GLU A 50 -31.39 -0.23 -3.20
N GLU A 51 -31.71 0.01 -4.47
CA GLU A 51 -30.87 -0.43 -5.59
C GLU A 51 -29.52 0.30 -5.60
N VAL A 52 -29.49 1.60 -5.28
CA VAL A 52 -28.23 2.35 -5.17
C VAL A 52 -27.35 1.80 -4.04
N GLU A 53 -27.94 1.55 -2.87
CA GLU A 53 -27.18 0.98 -1.75
C GLU A 53 -26.66 -0.44 -2.09
N ALA A 54 -27.47 -1.28 -2.74
CA ALA A 54 -27.02 -2.59 -3.21
C ALA A 54 -25.84 -2.51 -4.22
N LEU A 55 -25.83 -1.48 -5.08
CA LEU A 55 -24.70 -1.23 -5.99
C LEU A 55 -23.45 -0.80 -5.23
N LYS A 56 -23.57 0.09 -4.23
CA LYS A 56 -22.45 0.49 -3.36
C LYS A 56 -21.89 -0.70 -2.61
N ASP A 57 -22.74 -1.56 -2.05
CA ASP A 57 -22.34 -2.79 -1.38
C ASP A 57 -21.54 -3.71 -2.33
N LYS A 58 -21.99 -3.88 -3.58
CA LYS A 58 -21.21 -4.63 -4.57
C LYS A 58 -19.87 -3.99 -4.91
N ILE A 59 -19.79 -2.67 -4.93
CA ILE A 59 -18.53 -1.95 -5.15
C ILE A 59 -17.59 -2.16 -3.96
N ILE A 60 -18.11 -2.11 -2.73
CA ILE A 60 -17.36 -2.40 -1.50
C ILE A 60 -16.84 -3.85 -1.53
N ASP A 61 -17.70 -4.82 -1.82
CA ASP A 61 -17.31 -6.23 -1.92
C ASP A 61 -16.22 -6.46 -2.97
N GLY A 62 -16.38 -5.90 -4.17
CA GLY A 62 -15.35 -5.98 -5.20
C GLY A 62 -14.03 -5.29 -4.82
N THR A 63 -14.11 -4.19 -4.05
CA THR A 63 -12.93 -3.50 -3.50
C THR A 63 -12.23 -4.37 -2.46
N PHE A 64 -12.99 -5.00 -1.56
CA PHE A 64 -12.51 -5.93 -0.56
C PHE A 64 -11.83 -7.15 -1.20
N GLU A 65 -12.49 -7.82 -2.15
CA GLU A 65 -11.93 -8.96 -2.89
C GLU A 65 -10.61 -8.58 -3.59
N LYS A 66 -10.57 -7.36 -4.16
CA LYS A 66 -9.34 -6.86 -4.76
C LYS A 66 -8.25 -6.60 -3.72
N GLY A 67 -8.62 -6.07 -2.56
CA GLY A 67 -7.75 -5.89 -1.41
C GLY A 67 -7.12 -7.22 -0.97
N VAL A 68 -7.95 -8.24 -0.75
CA VAL A 68 -7.50 -9.61 -0.43
C VAL A 68 -6.52 -10.12 -1.49
N SER A 69 -6.81 -9.94 -2.78
CA SER A 69 -5.88 -10.38 -3.84
C SER A 69 -4.50 -9.72 -3.76
N TYR A 70 -4.43 -8.45 -3.34
CA TYR A 70 -3.15 -7.76 -3.17
C TYR A 70 -2.39 -8.19 -1.93
N LEU A 71 -3.10 -8.53 -0.85
CA LEU A 71 -2.52 -9.02 0.39
C LEU A 71 -2.04 -10.48 0.26
N ALA A 72 -2.69 -11.27 -0.59
CA ALA A 72 -2.24 -12.61 -0.93
C ALA A 72 -0.92 -12.62 -1.73
N GLU A 73 -0.62 -11.56 -2.48
CA GLU A 73 0.63 -11.41 -3.23
C GLU A 73 1.79 -10.97 -2.33
N THR A 74 1.53 -10.06 -1.37
CA THR A 74 2.54 -9.48 -0.49
C THR A 74 1.90 -8.81 0.72
N GLU A 75 2.58 -8.85 1.86
CA GLU A 75 2.19 -8.11 3.05
C GLU A 75 2.17 -6.59 2.75
N ARG A 76 1.15 -5.89 3.25
CA ARG A 76 0.97 -4.44 3.09
C ARG A 76 0.34 -3.84 4.33
N CYS A 77 0.63 -2.56 4.57
CA CYS A 77 -0.17 -1.75 5.49
C CYS A 77 -1.43 -1.20 4.81
N GLY A 78 -2.37 -0.71 5.62
CA GLY A 78 -3.60 -0.06 5.13
C GLY A 78 -3.32 1.10 4.17
N GLU A 79 -2.32 1.94 4.44
CA GLU A 79 -1.99 3.10 3.60
C GLU A 79 -1.45 2.69 2.22
N ASP A 80 -0.52 1.74 2.17
CA ASP A 80 0.00 1.21 0.90
C ASP A 80 -1.11 0.56 0.07
N LEU A 81 -2.07 -0.13 0.72
CA LEU A 81 -3.22 -0.73 0.06
C LEU A 81 -4.22 0.33 -0.43
N ARG A 82 -4.51 1.37 0.36
CA ARG A 82 -5.36 2.51 -0.01
C ARG A 82 -4.86 3.16 -1.29
N LEU A 83 -3.58 3.53 -1.32
CA LEU A 83 -2.95 4.14 -2.49
C LEU A 83 -3.03 3.22 -3.72
N LYS A 84 -2.87 1.91 -3.52
CA LYS A 84 -2.98 0.93 -4.61
C LYS A 84 -4.40 0.85 -5.18
N LEU A 85 -5.42 0.82 -4.32
CA LEU A 85 -6.82 0.75 -4.73
C LEU A 85 -7.27 2.06 -5.41
N LEU A 86 -6.80 3.22 -4.93
CA LEU A 86 -7.00 4.52 -5.57
C LEU A 86 -6.44 4.55 -7.00
N GLN A 87 -5.23 4.03 -7.22
CA GLN A 87 -4.66 3.89 -8.56
C GLN A 87 -5.50 3.00 -9.48
N LYS A 88 -6.29 2.07 -8.91
CA LYS A 88 -7.25 1.22 -9.64
C LYS A 88 -8.64 1.85 -9.79
N ARG A 89 -8.83 3.07 -9.31
CA ARG A 89 -10.06 3.87 -9.39
C ARG A 89 -11.25 3.29 -8.63
N TYR A 90 -10.96 2.58 -7.55
CA TYR A 90 -11.97 2.36 -6.52
C TYR A 90 -12.27 3.69 -5.82
N PRO A 91 -13.53 3.95 -5.46
CA PRO A 91 -13.93 5.19 -4.80
C PRO A 91 -13.51 5.18 -3.32
N GLU A 92 -13.26 6.35 -2.74
CA GLU A 92 -12.74 6.49 -1.37
C GLU A 92 -13.63 5.80 -0.32
N TYR A 93 -14.96 5.93 -0.44
CA TYR A 93 -15.89 5.30 0.51
C TYR A 93 -15.73 3.77 0.50
N ALA A 94 -15.64 3.15 -0.69
CA ALA A 94 -15.50 1.70 -0.79
C ALA A 94 -14.13 1.22 -0.32
N ILE A 95 -13.09 2.03 -0.52
CA ILE A 95 -11.76 1.73 0.00
C ILE A 95 -11.75 1.77 1.52
N SER A 96 -12.39 2.76 2.14
CA SER A 96 -12.48 2.86 3.60
C SER A 96 -13.17 1.63 4.19
N GLU A 97 -14.38 1.33 3.72
CA GLU A 97 -15.16 0.16 4.18
C GLU A 97 -14.41 -1.16 3.93
N ALA A 98 -13.75 -1.30 2.79
CA ALA A 98 -12.95 -2.49 2.50
C ALA A 98 -11.75 -2.61 3.43
N ILE A 99 -11.04 -1.53 3.73
CA ILE A 99 -9.90 -1.53 4.66
C ILE A 99 -10.37 -1.93 6.07
N ASP A 100 -11.48 -1.37 6.53
CA ASP A 100 -12.04 -1.69 7.86
C ASP A 100 -12.39 -3.19 7.95
N LYS A 101 -13.07 -3.74 6.94
CA LYS A 101 -13.32 -5.20 6.84
C LYS A 101 -12.02 -6.00 6.80
N LEU A 102 -10.99 -5.55 6.09
CA LEU A 102 -9.72 -6.27 5.99
C LEU A 102 -8.98 -6.32 7.33
N TYR A 103 -9.07 -5.27 8.16
CA TYR A 103 -8.58 -5.31 9.54
C TYR A 103 -9.46 -6.23 10.42
N GLU A 104 -10.79 -6.16 10.31
CA GLU A 104 -11.71 -7.00 11.07
C GLU A 104 -11.45 -8.51 10.82
N PHE A 105 -11.25 -8.90 9.57
CA PHE A 105 -10.91 -10.27 9.18
C PHE A 105 -9.41 -10.60 9.33
N ASN A 106 -8.60 -9.68 9.88
CA ASN A 106 -7.16 -9.83 10.12
C ASN A 106 -6.31 -10.09 8.84
N TYR A 107 -6.84 -9.74 7.66
CA TYR A 107 -6.08 -9.70 6.42
C TYR A 107 -5.07 -8.56 6.45
N LEU A 108 -5.43 -7.40 7.00
CA LEU A 108 -4.49 -6.34 7.37
C LEU A 108 -4.12 -6.49 8.84
N ASN A 109 -2.84 -6.37 9.14
CA ASN A 109 -2.33 -6.43 10.49
C ASN A 109 -1.02 -5.62 10.57
N ASP A 110 -1.04 -4.54 11.34
CA ASP A 110 0.07 -3.58 11.38
C ASP A 110 1.30 -4.13 12.11
N GLU A 111 1.12 -4.99 13.12
CA GLU A 111 2.21 -5.68 13.81
C GLU A 111 2.93 -6.64 12.85
N ARG A 112 2.17 -7.48 12.15
CA ARG A 112 2.70 -8.41 11.14
C ARG A 112 3.40 -7.66 10.00
N PHE A 113 2.82 -6.53 9.57
CA PHE A 113 3.47 -5.67 8.59
C PHE A 113 4.77 -5.08 9.11
N MET A 114 4.81 -4.57 10.35
CA MET A 114 6.03 -4.02 10.96
C MET A 114 7.15 -5.05 10.98
N GLU A 115 6.88 -6.27 11.46
CA GLU A 115 7.87 -7.35 11.49
C GLU A 115 8.40 -7.66 10.09
N SER A 116 7.50 -7.84 9.13
CA SER A 116 7.86 -8.11 7.72
C SER A 116 8.71 -6.98 7.12
N PHE A 117 8.36 -5.74 7.44
CA PHE A 117 9.06 -4.55 6.97
C PHE A 117 10.47 -4.45 7.55
N ILE A 118 10.63 -4.70 8.85
CA ILE A 118 11.95 -4.72 9.51
C ILE A 118 12.83 -5.80 8.90
N ARG A 119 12.34 -7.06 8.80
CA ARG A 119 13.11 -8.16 8.17
C ARG A 119 13.55 -7.82 6.75
N SER A 120 12.67 -7.18 5.98
CA SER A 120 12.94 -6.83 4.58
C SER A 120 14.03 -5.76 4.43
N TYR A 121 14.13 -4.83 5.39
CA TYR A 121 14.94 -3.62 5.21
C TYR A 121 16.09 -3.44 6.20
N MET A 122 16.14 -4.13 7.33
CA MET A 122 17.20 -3.94 8.33
C MET A 122 18.61 -4.17 7.79
N ASN A 123 18.75 -5.05 6.79
CA ASN A 123 20.04 -5.33 6.16
C ASN A 123 20.45 -4.30 5.09
N GLN A 124 19.66 -3.25 4.90
CA GLN A 124 19.84 -2.23 3.87
C GLN A 124 19.60 -0.82 4.40
N LYS A 125 18.81 -0.62 5.45
CA LYS A 125 18.43 0.69 5.97
C LYS A 125 18.82 0.78 7.43
N SER A 126 19.16 1.99 7.87
CA SER A 126 19.31 2.31 9.27
C SER A 126 18.00 2.06 10.05
N ARG A 127 18.14 1.78 11.34
CA ARG A 127 17.02 1.66 12.28
C ARG A 127 16.13 2.90 12.25
N SER A 128 16.76 4.08 12.23
CA SER A 128 16.06 5.38 12.23
C SER A 128 15.21 5.60 10.96
N LEU A 129 15.70 5.18 9.79
CA LEU A 129 14.97 5.30 8.53
C LEU A 129 13.79 4.34 8.50
N ILE A 130 13.96 3.10 8.97
CA ILE A 130 12.89 2.11 9.05
C ILE A 130 11.77 2.63 9.95
N MET A 131 12.10 3.11 11.15
CA MET A 131 11.14 3.70 12.09
C MET A 131 10.37 4.85 11.47
N ARG A 132 11.07 5.77 10.78
CA ARG A 132 10.44 6.90 10.08
C ARG A 132 9.50 6.43 8.96
N GLU A 133 9.90 5.45 8.16
CA GLU A 133 9.09 4.94 7.06
C GLU A 133 7.83 4.21 7.52
N LEU A 134 7.88 3.53 8.67
CA LEU A 134 6.71 2.95 9.33
C LEU A 134 5.77 4.05 9.85
N SER A 135 6.32 5.08 10.51
CA SER A 135 5.53 6.22 11.00
C SER A 135 4.82 6.99 9.87
N MET A 136 5.49 7.21 8.72
CA MET A 136 4.88 7.84 7.55
C MET A 136 3.75 7.00 6.94
N ARG A 137 3.67 5.70 7.26
CA ARG A 137 2.58 4.79 6.87
C ARG A 137 1.51 4.65 7.95
N HIS A 138 1.57 5.47 9.00
CA HIS A 138 0.66 5.44 10.14
C HIS A 138 0.70 4.15 10.96
N ILE A 139 1.81 3.41 10.90
CA ILE A 139 2.03 2.24 11.75
C ILE A 139 2.43 2.71 13.16
N SER A 140 1.74 2.19 14.18
CA SER A 140 2.11 2.41 15.58
C SER A 140 3.54 1.95 15.82
N LEU A 141 4.35 2.73 16.55
CA LEU A 141 5.74 2.40 16.87
C LEU A 141 5.93 1.91 18.31
N GLN A 142 4.83 1.63 19.02
CA GLN A 142 4.86 1.28 20.44
C GLN A 142 5.82 0.12 20.73
N ASP A 143 5.78 -0.92 19.90
CA ASP A 143 6.58 -2.15 20.10
C ASP A 143 7.79 -2.21 19.15
N PHE A 144 8.11 -1.11 18.47
CA PHE A 144 9.15 -1.08 17.44
C PHE A 144 10.52 -1.52 17.97
N ASP A 145 10.92 -1.01 19.13
CA ASP A 145 12.24 -1.29 19.70
C ASP A 145 12.39 -2.79 20.02
N GLU A 146 11.39 -3.39 20.66
CA GLU A 146 11.37 -4.82 21.01
C GLU A 146 11.39 -5.70 19.75
N VAL A 147 10.54 -5.39 18.76
CA VAL A 147 10.46 -6.15 17.50
C VAL A 147 11.77 -6.03 16.72
N TYR A 148 12.35 -4.83 16.64
CA TYR A 148 13.59 -4.60 15.91
C TYR A 148 14.75 -5.37 16.53
N ASP A 149 14.92 -5.26 17.84
CA ASP A 149 16.04 -5.89 18.57
C ASP A 149 15.92 -7.42 18.52
N ARG A 150 14.71 -7.97 18.72
CA ARG A 150 14.45 -9.41 18.56
C ARG A 150 14.81 -9.91 17.16
N ILE A 151 14.37 -9.21 16.10
CA ILE A 151 14.70 -9.62 14.72
C ILE A 151 16.20 -9.48 14.46
N SER A 152 16.85 -8.46 15.03
CA SER A 152 18.31 -8.24 14.91
C SER A 152 19.10 -9.40 15.49
N GLU A 153 18.68 -9.91 16.65
CA GLU A 153 19.25 -11.10 17.27
C GLU A 153 18.93 -12.38 16.46
N GLU A 154 17.68 -12.55 16.01
CA GLU A 154 17.26 -13.73 15.24
C GLU A 154 18.00 -13.87 13.89
N GLU A 155 18.18 -12.77 13.17
CA GLU A 155 18.81 -12.74 11.84
C GLU A 155 20.34 -12.52 11.90
N ASP A 156 20.89 -12.24 13.08
CA ASP A 156 22.29 -11.84 13.28
C ASP A 156 22.70 -10.64 12.38
N VAL A 157 21.85 -9.61 12.32
CA VAL A 157 22.05 -8.40 11.51
C VAL A 157 21.93 -7.15 12.37
N ASP A 158 22.93 -6.27 12.28
CA ASP A 158 22.92 -4.92 12.83
C ASP A 158 23.19 -3.86 11.75
N GLU A 159 23.25 -2.58 12.15
CA GLU A 159 23.52 -1.48 11.21
C GLU A 159 24.92 -1.56 10.57
N ASP A 160 25.92 -2.10 11.25
CA ASP A 160 27.29 -2.18 10.74
C ASP A 160 27.37 -3.25 9.64
N LYS A 161 26.79 -4.44 9.87
CA LYS A 161 26.61 -5.47 8.85
C LYS A 161 25.78 -4.98 7.66
N ALA A 162 24.76 -4.16 7.90
CA ALA A 162 23.97 -3.55 6.83
C ALA A 162 24.81 -2.58 5.97
N ILE A 163 25.65 -1.75 6.61
CA ILE A 163 26.59 -0.85 5.92
C ILE A 163 27.58 -1.67 5.09
N GLU A 164 28.24 -2.67 5.68
CA GLU A 164 29.19 -3.54 4.99
C GLU A 164 28.56 -4.19 3.75
N LYS A 165 27.33 -4.71 3.88
CA LYS A 165 26.58 -5.30 2.76
C LYS A 165 26.35 -4.31 1.63
N LEU A 166 26.01 -3.07 1.93
CA LEU A 166 25.84 -2.02 0.92
C LEU A 166 27.17 -1.65 0.25
N LEU A 167 28.25 -1.62 1.03
CA LEU A 167 29.59 -1.28 0.54
C LEU A 167 30.20 -2.34 -0.38
N LYS A 168 29.71 -3.58 -0.37
CA LYS A 168 30.06 -4.59 -1.40
C LYS A 168 29.85 -4.12 -2.83
N ARG A 169 28.97 -3.15 -3.09
CA ARG A 169 28.79 -2.52 -4.42
C ARG A 169 30.03 -1.72 -4.89
N PHE A 170 30.92 -1.40 -3.97
CA PHE A 170 32.17 -0.67 -4.21
C PHE A 170 33.41 -1.57 -4.06
N GLU A 171 33.22 -2.89 -3.95
CA GLU A 171 34.33 -3.84 -3.88
C GLU A 171 35.26 -3.70 -5.09
N GLY A 172 36.57 -3.67 -4.83
CA GLY A 172 37.60 -3.45 -5.85
C GLY A 172 37.79 -1.99 -6.28
N GLN A 173 37.07 -1.03 -5.70
CA GLN A 173 37.27 0.40 -5.93
C GLN A 173 38.13 1.03 -4.83
N ASP A 174 38.93 2.03 -5.17
CA ASP A 174 39.80 2.73 -4.24
C ASP A 174 38.99 3.75 -3.41
N MET A 175 38.82 3.48 -2.11
CA MET A 175 38.12 4.39 -1.19
C MET A 175 38.90 5.68 -0.86
N SER A 176 40.19 5.75 -1.21
CA SER A 176 40.97 6.99 -1.13
C SER A 176 40.61 7.97 -2.26
N ASP A 177 40.03 7.48 -3.37
CA ASP A 177 39.45 8.35 -4.40
C ASP A 177 38.19 9.03 -3.84
N GLU A 178 38.26 10.35 -3.71
CA GLU A 178 37.18 11.18 -3.23
C GLU A 178 35.86 10.99 -4.00
N ARG A 179 35.92 10.68 -5.30
CA ARG A 179 34.72 10.40 -6.11
C ARG A 179 34.07 9.08 -5.72
N VAL A 180 34.85 8.04 -5.46
CA VAL A 180 34.34 6.74 -4.99
C VAL A 180 33.74 6.91 -3.60
N ARG A 181 34.50 7.53 -2.69
CA ARG A 181 34.08 7.79 -1.32
C ARG A 181 32.79 8.60 -1.24
N ARG A 182 32.66 9.69 -2.02
CA ARG A 182 31.42 10.50 -2.08
C ARG A 182 30.22 9.69 -2.55
N ARG A 183 30.37 8.80 -3.53
CA ARG A 183 29.27 7.94 -4.00
C ARG A 183 28.87 6.90 -2.96
N ALA A 184 29.84 6.31 -2.26
CA ALA A 184 29.60 5.38 -1.16
C ALA A 184 28.87 6.08 0.01
N ALA A 185 29.37 7.24 0.44
CA ALA A 185 28.72 8.06 1.46
C ALA A 185 27.29 8.45 1.04
N ALA A 186 27.08 8.92 -0.19
CA ALA A 186 25.75 9.26 -0.69
C ALA A 186 24.80 8.06 -0.72
N LEU A 187 25.29 6.84 -0.97
CA LEU A 187 24.50 5.63 -0.85
C LEU A 187 24.04 5.43 0.59
N LEU A 188 24.96 5.48 1.55
CA LEU A 188 24.65 5.24 2.96
C LEU A 188 23.72 6.32 3.54
N VAL A 189 23.90 7.59 3.17
CA VAL A 189 22.99 8.69 3.55
C VAL A 189 21.56 8.42 3.08
N ARG A 190 21.36 7.95 1.83
CA ARG A 190 20.03 7.60 1.33
C ARG A 190 19.38 6.42 2.07
N HIS A 191 20.20 5.59 2.73
CA HIS A 191 19.75 4.49 3.58
C HIS A 191 19.66 4.89 5.07
N GLY A 192 19.89 6.18 5.37
CA GLY A 192 19.63 6.80 6.67
C GLY A 192 20.72 6.61 7.73
N PHE A 193 21.89 6.08 7.36
CA PHE A 193 22.99 5.92 8.31
C PHE A 193 23.55 7.28 8.76
N SER A 194 23.93 7.38 10.04
CA SER A 194 24.50 8.59 10.61
C SER A 194 25.87 8.91 10.02
N PHE A 195 26.25 10.18 10.00
CA PHE A 195 27.56 10.61 9.51
C PHE A 195 28.72 9.93 10.24
N ASP A 196 28.59 9.71 11.56
CA ASP A 196 29.63 9.05 12.35
C ASP A 196 29.83 7.59 11.92
N ARG A 197 28.74 6.81 11.78
CA ARG A 197 28.83 5.44 11.25
C ARG A 197 29.41 5.41 9.84
N ILE A 198 28.96 6.31 8.97
CA ILE A 198 29.46 6.42 7.60
C ILE A 198 30.96 6.67 7.58
N ASN A 199 31.44 7.62 8.38
CA ASN A 199 32.86 7.95 8.43
C ASN A 199 33.70 6.78 8.94
N ASN A 200 33.22 6.06 9.97
CA ASN A 200 33.92 4.90 10.52
C ASN A 200 34.11 3.76 9.51
N HIS A 201 33.21 3.62 8.51
CA HIS A 201 33.28 2.56 7.50
C HIS A 201 33.95 3.00 6.19
N LEU A 202 34.21 4.30 6.01
CA LEU A 202 34.80 4.86 4.79
C LEU A 202 36.22 5.42 5.02
N THR A 203 36.77 5.24 6.21
CA THR A 203 38.21 5.42 6.52
C THR A 203 39.03 4.24 6.04
#